data_AF-A0A968LBM2-F1
#
_entry.id   AF-A0A968LBM2-F1
#
_cell.length_a   1.000
_cell.length_b   1.000
_cell.length_c   1.000
_cell.angle_alpha   90.00
_cell.angle_beta   90.00
_cell.angle_gamma   90.00
#
_symmetry.space_group_name_H-M   'P 1'
#
loop_
_entity.id
_entity.type
_entity.pdbx_description
1 polymer ?
#
loop_
_entity_poly.entity_id
_entity_poly.type
_entity_poly.pdbx_seq_one_letter_code
_entity_poly.pdbx_strand_id
1 'polypeptide(L)'
;MHTDEYEISLSRELDVCRKKVKALQKKLSCMEKKFNISTGEFVKDFKAAKIDTHNNDFVSWFNDFDALGKWQESLRQYEEIFFSLKI
;
A
#
# COMPACT_ATOMS: atom_id res chain seq x y z
N MET A 1 -6.16 30.36 15.66
CA MET A 1 -4.87 29.87 15.13
C MET A 1 -4.90 28.34 15.14
N HIS A 2 -5.78 27.73 14.34
CA HIS A 2 -5.95 26.27 14.26
C HIS A 2 -5.39 25.69 12.96
N THR A 3 -5.18 26.52 11.94
CA THR A 3 -4.76 26.10 10.60
C THR A 3 -3.39 25.40 10.60
N ASP A 4 -2.46 25.87 11.45
CA ASP A 4 -1.09 25.32 11.52
C ASP A 4 -1.08 23.89 12.11
N GLU A 5 -1.89 23.60 13.12
CA GLU A 5 -1.94 22.27 13.74
C GLU A 5 -2.55 21.24 12.78
N TYR A 6 -3.56 21.64 12.00
CA TYR A 6 -4.16 20.78 10.97
C TYR A 6 -3.19 20.53 9.81
N GLU A 7 -2.48 21.55 9.32
CA GLU A 7 -1.49 21.38 8.25
C GLU A 7 -0.32 20.49 8.71
N ILE A 8 0.18 20.69 9.93
CA ILE A 8 1.26 19.86 10.50
C ILE A 8 0.80 18.40 10.65
N SER A 9 -0.41 18.18 11.16
CA SER A 9 -0.95 16.82 11.35
C SER A 9 -1.17 16.13 10.00
N LEU A 10 -1.75 16.82 9.03
CA LEU A 10 -2.01 16.27 7.71
C LEU A 10 -0.73 15.96 6.94
N SER A 11 0.29 16.82 7.05
CA SER A 11 1.62 16.56 6.48
C SER A 11 2.27 15.31 7.08
N ARG A 12 2.10 15.07 8.39
CA ARG A 12 2.62 13.87 9.05
C ARG A 12 1.91 12.61 8.56
N GLU A 13 0.59 12.65 8.43
CA GLU A 13 -0.20 11.52 7.91
C GLU A 13 0.15 11.19 6.45
N LEU A 14 0.35 12.21 5.61
CA LEU A 14 0.85 12.03 4.25
C LEU A 14 2.21 11.33 4.21
N ASP A 15 3.14 11.74 5.07
CA ASP A 15 4.46 11.13 5.17
C ASP A 15 4.39 9.68 5.65
N VAL A 16 3.52 9.37 6.61
CA VAL A 16 3.28 8.00 7.08
C VAL A 16 2.76 7.14 5.94
N CYS A 17 1.73 7.60 5.22
CA CYS A 17 1.15 6.89 4.08
C CYS A 17 2.20 6.61 3.01
N ARG A 18 2.98 7.63 2.60
CA ARG A 18 4.07 7.49 1.61
C ARG A 18 5.12 6.47 2.04
N LYS A 19 5.54 6.50 3.31
CA LYS A 19 6.51 5.53 3.86
C LYS A 19 5.95 4.11 3.83
N LYS A 20 4.67 3.92 4.18
CA LYS A 20 4.01 2.61 4.14
C LYS A 20 3.87 2.06 2.73
N VAL A 21 3.40 2.88 1.78
CA VAL A 21 3.33 2.54 0.35
C VAL A 21 4.69 2.07 -0.16
N LYS A 22 5.75 2.85 0.07
CA LYS A 22 7.11 2.51 -0.36
C LYS A 22 7.63 1.22 0.27
N ALA A 23 7.35 0.99 1.56
CA ALA A 23 7.75 -0.22 2.25
C ALA A 23 7.05 -1.47 1.68
N LEU A 24 5.74 -1.38 1.43
CA LEU A 24 4.96 -2.46 0.83
C LEU A 24 5.42 -2.76 -0.59
N GLN A 25 5.60 -1.74 -1.44
CA GLN A 25 6.17 -1.92 -2.79
C GLN A 25 7.51 -2.65 -2.78
N LYS A 26 8.40 -2.30 -1.84
CA LYS A 26 9.68 -3.00 -1.69
C LYS A 26 9.49 -4.47 -1.29
N LYS A 27 8.58 -4.76 -0.36
CA LYS A 27 8.27 -6.14 0.04
C LYS A 27 7.73 -6.96 -1.13
N LEU A 28 6.76 -6.41 -1.88
CA LEU A 28 6.20 -7.05 -3.07
C LEU A 28 7.30 -7.36 -4.08
N SER A 29 8.18 -6.41 -4.38
CA SER A 29 9.32 -6.63 -5.28
C SER A 29 10.29 -7.72 -4.78
N CYS A 30 10.50 -7.84 -3.46
CA CYS A 30 11.28 -8.94 -2.91
C CYS A 30 10.61 -10.30 -3.14
N MET A 31 9.29 -10.36 -3.00
CA MET A 31 8.53 -11.60 -3.26
C MET A 31 8.55 -11.95 -4.75
N GLU A 32 8.40 -10.97 -5.63
CA GLU A 32 8.51 -11.16 -7.08
C GLU A 32 9.85 -11.79 -7.46
N LYS A 33 10.94 -11.31 -6.86
CA LYS A 33 12.28 -11.87 -7.06
C LYS A 33 12.44 -13.26 -6.44
N LYS A 34 11.86 -13.50 -5.27
CA LYS A 34 11.96 -14.78 -4.55
C LYS A 34 11.29 -15.91 -5.34
N PHE A 35 10.14 -15.64 -5.93
CA PHE A 35 9.33 -16.64 -6.63
C PHE A 35 9.39 -16.54 -8.15
N ASN A 36 10.07 -15.51 -8.68
CA ASN A 36 10.19 -15.22 -10.11
C ASN A 36 8.82 -15.10 -10.82
N ILE A 37 7.85 -14.48 -10.15
CA ILE A 37 6.47 -14.26 -10.63
C ILE A 37 6.10 -12.81 -10.32
N SER A 38 5.40 -12.12 -11.22
CA SER A 38 4.92 -10.76 -10.94
C SER A 38 3.80 -10.77 -9.89
N THR A 39 3.69 -9.73 -9.06
CA THR A 39 2.62 -9.64 -8.06
C THR A 39 1.23 -9.70 -8.70
N GLY A 40 1.06 -9.10 -9.89
CA GLY A 40 -0.21 -9.13 -10.61
C GLY A 40 -0.61 -10.53 -11.07
N GLU A 41 0.33 -11.30 -11.60
CA GLU A 41 0.11 -12.70 -11.99
C GLU A 41 -0.15 -13.57 -10.77
N PHE A 42 0.66 -13.43 -9.71
CA PHE A 42 0.46 -14.09 -8.44
C PHE A 42 -0.96 -13.86 -7.88
N VAL A 43 -1.41 -12.61 -7.81
CA VAL A 43 -2.73 -12.25 -7.29
C VAL A 43 -3.85 -12.88 -8.12
N LYS A 44 -3.71 -12.90 -9.44
CA LYS A 44 -4.69 -13.52 -10.35
C LYS A 44 -4.82 -15.01 -10.06
N ASP A 45 -3.71 -15.72 -9.96
CA ASP A 45 -3.71 -17.17 -9.75
C ASP A 45 -4.04 -17.57 -8.31
N PHE A 46 -3.65 -16.75 -7.32
CA PHE A 46 -4.04 -16.92 -5.92
C PHE A 46 -5.57 -16.78 -5.74
N LYS A 47 -6.19 -15.76 -6.35
CA LYS A 47 -7.66 -15.59 -6.34
C LYS A 47 -8.39 -16.71 -7.08
N ALA A 48 -7.76 -17.30 -8.09
CA ALA A 48 -8.29 -18.43 -8.84
C ALA A 48 -8.04 -19.79 -8.13
N ALA A 49 -7.47 -19.80 -6.92
CA ALA A 49 -7.08 -21.00 -6.19
C ALA A 49 -6.15 -21.95 -6.98
N LYS A 50 -5.36 -21.40 -7.91
CA LYS A 50 -4.38 -22.16 -8.70
C LYS A 50 -3.03 -22.29 -7.99
N ILE A 51 -2.80 -21.46 -6.98
CA ILE A 51 -1.62 -21.45 -6.14
C ILE A 51 -2.03 -21.91 -4.74
N ASP A 52 -1.15 -22.65 -4.08
CA ASP A 52 -1.40 -23.18 -2.74
C ASP A 52 -1.66 -22.06 -1.71
N THR A 53 -2.90 -21.99 -1.24
CA THR A 53 -3.35 -21.00 -0.24
C THR A 53 -2.89 -21.33 1.18
N HIS A 54 -2.30 -22.51 1.41
CA HIS A 54 -1.74 -22.88 2.72
C HIS A 54 -0.30 -22.41 2.91
N ASN A 55 0.34 -21.89 1.87
CA ASN A 55 1.65 -21.29 1.99
C ASN A 55 1.55 -19.90 2.65
N ASN A 56 2.09 -19.79 3.87
CA ASN A 56 2.13 -18.55 4.64
C ASN A 56 2.79 -17.38 3.89
N ASP A 57 3.79 -17.66 3.05
CA ASP A 57 4.45 -16.63 2.23
C ASP A 57 3.48 -16.04 1.20
N PHE A 58 2.66 -16.87 0.56
CA PHE A 58 1.68 -16.43 -0.43
C PHE A 58 0.52 -15.69 0.22
N VAL A 59 0.03 -16.18 1.36
CA VAL A 59 -0.98 -15.45 2.14
C VAL A 59 -0.45 -14.07 2.56
N SER A 60 0.78 -13.98 3.06
CA SER A 60 1.40 -12.70 3.41
C SER A 60 1.58 -11.79 2.19
N TRP A 61 1.99 -12.34 1.04
CA TRP A 61 2.15 -11.57 -0.19
C TRP A 61 0.82 -10.97 -0.65
N PHE A 62 -0.25 -11.77 -0.65
CA PHE A 62 -1.58 -11.31 -1.00
C PHE A 62 -2.07 -10.20 -0.04
N ASN A 63 -1.85 -10.39 1.26
CA ASN A 63 -2.21 -9.39 2.27
C ASN A 63 -1.40 -8.09 2.13
N ASP A 64 -0.10 -8.16 1.83
CA ASP A 64 0.73 -6.99 1.57
C ASP A 64 0.26 -6.24 0.30
N PHE A 65 -0.20 -6.95 -0.73
CA PHE A 65 -0.78 -6.35 -1.94
C PHE A 65 -2.12 -5.66 -1.66
N ASP A 66 -3.02 -6.31 -0.92
CA ASP A 66 -4.29 -5.70 -0.51
C ASP A 66 -4.07 -4.46 0.37
N ALA A 67 -3.14 -4.56 1.32
CA ALA A 67 -2.74 -3.43 2.16
C ALA A 67 -2.17 -2.27 1.34
N LEU A 68 -1.38 -2.55 0.29
CA LEU A 68 -0.85 -1.51 -0.58
C LEU A 68 -1.98 -0.69 -1.23
N GLY A 69 -3.02 -1.35 -1.74
CA GLY A 69 -4.18 -0.69 -2.33
C GLY A 69 -4.87 0.25 -1.34
N LYS A 70 -5.10 -0.22 -0.10
CA LYS A 70 -5.71 0.59 0.97
C LYS A 70 -4.86 1.81 1.33
N TRP A 71 -3.55 1.63 1.49
CA TRP A 71 -2.65 2.75 1.81
C TRP A 71 -2.54 3.76 0.66
N GLN A 72 -2.60 3.32 -0.59
CA GLN A 72 -2.65 4.21 -1.76
C GLN A 72 -3.94 5.02 -1.81
N GLU A 73 -5.08 4.39 -1.47
CA GLU A 73 -6.36 5.10 -1.38
C GLU A 73 -6.34 6.15 -0.26
N SER A 74 -5.86 5.79 0.94
CA SER A 74 -5.70 6.74 2.04
C SER A 74 -4.76 7.88 1.68
N LEU A 75 -3.64 7.60 1.01
CA LEU A 75 -2.72 8.62 0.52
C LEU A 75 -3.44 9.60 -0.41
N ARG A 76 -4.20 9.10 -1.39
CA ARG A 76 -4.97 9.95 -2.31
C ARG A 76 -5.95 10.84 -1.58
N GLN A 77 -6.70 10.29 -0.62
CA GLN A 77 -7.67 11.05 0.18
C GLN A 77 -6.99 12.18 0.98
N TYR A 78 -5.86 11.89 1.63
CA TYR A 78 -5.11 12.91 2.36
C TYR A 78 -4.51 13.98 1.43
N GLU A 79 -4.07 13.60 0.23
CA GLU A 79 -3.57 14.55 -0.77
C GLU A 79 -4.70 15.48 -1.24
N GLU A 80 -5.89 14.95 -1.53
CA GLU A 80 -7.08 15.72 -1.90
C GLU A 80 -7.48 16.73 -0.80
N ILE A 81 -7.48 16.30 0.46
CA ILE A 81 -7.76 17.20 1.60
C ILE A 81 -6.69 18.28 1.70
N PHE A 82 -5.41 17.92 1.58
CA PHE A 82 -4.31 18.88 1.68
C PHE A 82 -4.36 19.93 0.57
N PHE A 83 -4.66 19.53 -0.67
CA PHE A 83 -4.82 20.45 -1.78
C PHE A 83 -6.03 21.37 -1.61
N SER A 84 -7.17 20.85 -1.12
CA SER A 84 -8.37 21.68 -0.92
C SER A 84 -8.20 22.72 0.20
N LEU A 85 -7.32 22.48 1.18
CA LEU A 85 -7.00 23.44 2.25
C LEU A 85 -5.98 24.52 1.84
N LYS A 86 -5.25 24.33 0.73
CA LYS A 86 -4.26 25.29 0.21
C LYS A 86 -4.80 26.25 -0.86
N ILE A 87 -6.07 26.12 -1.22
CA ILE A 87 -6.82 27.02 -2.13
C ILE A 87 -7.64 27.98 -1.27
#